data_AF-A0A969W9L8-F1
#
_entry.id   AF-A0A969W9L8-F1
#
_cell.length_a   1.000
_cell.length_b   1.000
_cell.length_c   1.000
_cell.angle_alpha   90.00
_cell.angle_beta   90.00
_cell.angle_gamma   90.00
#
_symmetry.space_group_name_H-M   'P 1'
#
loop_
_entity.id
_entity.type
_entity.pdbx_description
1 polymer ?
#
loop_
_entity_poly.entity_id
_entity_poly.type
_entity_poly.pdbx_seq_one_letter_code
_entity_poly.pdbx_strand_id
1 'polypeptide(L)'
;MLSSAPTQCATAAALVTALLMAPAEAGVYRCTVDGVTRYSDQPCQAGDTPVDVPDANVVQPTASDALAEQHDRRVDAYRKARAAEDADWREQHDAATADAERIRNARVRGEAAVGMTEADLRGALGTPDKTRTRQSASGTRETWSYRNDDGSRTTVTLQDGIVSKVSRSSSRSR
;
A
#
# COMPACT_ATOMS: atom_id res chain seq x y z
N MET A 1 -43.17 15.08 -76.78
CA MET A 1 -42.60 13.72 -76.66
C MET A 1 -41.11 13.79 -76.96
N LEU A 2 -40.37 12.87 -76.34
CA LEU A 2 -38.93 12.79 -76.16
C LEU A 2 -38.02 13.23 -77.33
N SER A 3 -36.82 13.65 -76.91
CA SER A 3 -35.52 13.11 -77.33
C SER A 3 -34.55 14.04 -78.06
N SER A 4 -33.60 14.52 -77.25
CA SER A 4 -32.13 14.36 -77.34
C SER A 4 -31.36 14.68 -78.64
N ALA A 5 -30.36 15.55 -78.46
CA ALA A 5 -29.15 15.70 -79.27
C ALA A 5 -28.03 16.32 -78.36
N PRO A 6 -26.75 16.37 -78.76
CA PRO A 6 -25.72 15.50 -78.20
C PRO A 6 -24.56 16.24 -77.50
N THR A 7 -23.76 15.43 -76.81
CA THR A 7 -22.33 15.55 -76.45
C THR A 7 -21.56 16.76 -77.01
N GLN A 8 -20.90 17.54 -76.13
CA GLN A 8 -19.43 17.75 -76.18
C GLN A 8 -18.88 18.70 -75.08
N CYS A 9 -17.62 18.40 -74.72
CA CYS A 9 -16.55 19.30 -74.31
C CYS A 9 -16.59 19.97 -72.92
N ALA A 10 -15.89 19.30 -72.00
CA ALA A 10 -14.82 19.83 -71.14
C ALA A 10 -14.87 21.31 -70.72
N THR A 11 -15.04 21.55 -69.42
CA THR A 11 -14.37 22.61 -68.62
C THR A 11 -14.60 22.25 -67.14
N ALA A 12 -13.54 21.93 -66.40
CA ALA A 12 -12.81 22.84 -65.51
C ALA A 12 -13.62 23.30 -64.28
N ALA A 13 -13.36 22.66 -63.13
CA ALA A 13 -13.48 23.29 -61.80
C ALA A 13 -12.72 22.45 -60.77
N ALA A 14 -11.42 22.72 -60.62
CA ALA A 14 -10.65 22.28 -59.46
C ALA A 14 -11.14 23.07 -58.24
N LEU A 15 -11.78 22.39 -57.29
CA LEU A 15 -12.20 22.95 -56.01
C LEU A 15 -11.02 22.98 -55.04
N VAL A 16 -10.76 24.19 -54.59
CA VAL A 16 -9.70 24.67 -53.68
C VAL A 16 -9.88 24.10 -52.27
N THR A 17 -8.86 23.43 -51.74
CA THR A 17 -8.72 23.12 -50.30
C THR A 17 -7.41 23.72 -49.78
N ALA A 18 -7.38 25.04 -49.63
CA ALA A 18 -6.34 25.74 -48.89
C ALA A 18 -6.85 26.04 -47.47
N LEU A 19 -6.72 25.06 -46.57
CA LEU A 19 -6.86 25.30 -45.13
C LEU A 19 -5.57 25.99 -44.66
N LEU A 20 -5.57 27.32 -44.69
CA LEU A 20 -4.54 28.15 -44.06
C LEU A 20 -4.62 27.97 -42.55
N MET A 21 -3.67 27.23 -41.98
CA MET A 21 -3.32 27.32 -40.57
C MET A 21 -2.80 28.73 -40.30
N ALA A 22 -3.60 29.58 -39.66
CA ALA A 22 -3.11 30.84 -39.12
C ALA A 22 -2.22 30.55 -37.89
N PRO A 23 -1.03 31.17 -37.76
CA PRO A 23 -0.23 31.05 -36.55
C PRO A 23 -0.96 31.80 -35.42
N ALA A 24 -1.28 31.10 -34.33
CA ALA A 24 -1.74 31.70 -33.10
C ALA A 24 -0.52 32.26 -32.34
N GLU A 25 -0.05 33.44 -32.73
CA GLU A 25 0.97 34.15 -31.97
C GLU A 25 0.31 34.83 -30.76
N ALA A 26 0.46 34.22 -29.57
CA ALA A 26 0.06 34.83 -28.30
C ALA A 26 1.04 35.97 -27.96
N GLY A 27 0.83 37.13 -28.58
CA GLY A 27 1.59 38.35 -28.29
C GLY A 27 0.99 39.12 -27.12
N VAL A 28 1.83 39.53 -26.16
CA VAL A 28 1.42 40.43 -25.08
C VAL A 28 1.61 41.88 -25.54
N TYR A 29 0.51 42.61 -25.69
CA TYR A 29 0.48 44.00 -26.13
C TYR A 29 0.60 44.94 -24.93
N ARG A 30 1.47 45.95 -25.03
CA ARG A 30 1.62 47.01 -24.05
C ARG A 30 0.71 48.18 -24.40
N CYS A 31 -0.23 48.51 -23.55
CA CYS A 31 -1.17 49.60 -23.73
C CYS A 31 -0.99 50.66 -22.64
N THR A 32 -1.20 51.93 -23.00
CA THR A 32 -1.16 53.04 -22.04
C THR A 32 -2.56 53.63 -21.97
N VAL A 33 -3.24 53.42 -20.84
CA VAL A 33 -4.60 53.94 -20.59
C VAL A 33 -4.52 54.82 -19.35
N ASP A 34 -4.98 56.07 -19.45
CA ASP A 34 -4.92 57.07 -18.37
C ASP A 34 -3.54 57.24 -17.73
N GLY A 35 -2.47 57.11 -18.54
CA GLY A 35 -1.07 57.22 -18.07
C GLY A 35 -0.51 55.98 -17.38
N VAL A 36 -1.31 54.91 -17.22
CA VAL A 36 -0.88 53.64 -16.62
C VAL A 36 -0.58 52.62 -17.72
N THR A 37 0.61 52.02 -17.66
CA THR A 37 0.95 50.90 -18.55
C THR A 37 0.22 49.64 -18.11
N ARG A 38 -0.56 49.05 -19.02
CA ARG A 38 -1.23 47.75 -18.86
C ARG A 38 -0.81 46.80 -19.97
N TYR A 39 -0.87 45.51 -19.70
CA TYR A 39 -0.54 44.46 -20.66
C TYR A 39 -1.81 43.66 -21.00
N SER A 40 -2.00 43.33 -22.27
CA SER A 40 -3.18 42.64 -22.78
C SER A 40 -2.78 41.59 -23.80
N ASP A 41 -3.48 40.45 -23.83
CA ASP A 41 -3.29 39.40 -24.84
C ASP A 41 -3.98 39.76 -26.18
N GLN A 42 -4.67 40.91 -26.23
CA GLN A 42 -5.30 41.45 -27.44
C GLN A 42 -4.80 42.88 -27.75
N PRO A 43 -4.68 43.26 -29.04
CA PRO A 43 -4.29 44.62 -29.42
C PRO A 43 -5.32 45.64 -28.93
N CYS A 44 -4.85 46.75 -28.36
CA CYS A 44 -5.73 47.83 -27.91
C CYS A 44 -6.27 48.64 -29.10
N GLN A 45 -7.60 48.71 -29.20
CA GLN A 45 -8.31 49.54 -30.16
C GLN A 45 -8.69 50.88 -29.53
N ALA A 46 -8.83 51.92 -30.37
CA ALA A 46 -9.33 53.21 -29.91
C ALA A 46 -10.80 53.07 -29.49
N GLY A 47 -11.07 53.19 -28.18
CA GLY A 47 -12.41 53.05 -27.60
C GLY A 47 -12.59 51.87 -26.64
N ASP A 48 -11.56 51.04 -26.43
CA ASP A 48 -11.62 49.95 -25.46
C ASP A 48 -11.74 50.50 -24.03
N THR A 49 -12.81 50.11 -23.34
CA THR A 49 -13.03 50.45 -21.94
C THR A 49 -12.41 49.39 -21.02
N PRO A 50 -11.65 49.79 -19.98
CA PRO A 50 -11.16 48.86 -18.98
C PRO A 50 -12.28 48.00 -18.38
N VAL A 51 -12.05 46.69 -18.28
CA VAL A 51 -12.94 45.80 -17.53
C VAL A 51 -12.80 46.14 -16.05
N ASP A 52 -13.94 46.37 -15.39
CA ASP A 52 -14.01 46.57 -13.95
C ASP A 52 -13.74 45.23 -13.25
N VAL A 53 -12.55 45.07 -12.69
CA VAL A 53 -12.17 43.90 -11.92
C VAL A 53 -12.39 44.24 -10.46
N PRO A 54 -13.29 43.51 -9.75
CA PRO A 54 -13.52 43.78 -8.34
C PRO A 54 -12.23 43.55 -7.55
N ASP A 55 -12.03 44.37 -6.52
CA ASP A 55 -10.89 44.23 -5.63
C ASP A 55 -10.80 42.81 -5.08
N ALA A 56 -9.57 42.26 -5.05
CA ALA A 56 -9.34 40.95 -4.48
C ALA A 56 -9.80 40.95 -3.02
N ASN A 57 -10.52 39.90 -2.61
CA ASN A 57 -10.88 39.72 -1.22
C ASN A 57 -9.61 39.40 -0.40
N VAL A 58 -9.01 40.42 0.18
CA VAL A 58 -7.84 40.28 1.05
C VAL A 58 -8.34 39.85 2.43
N VAL A 59 -8.27 38.54 2.69
CA VAL A 59 -8.52 38.00 4.02
C VAL A 59 -7.39 38.44 4.94
N GLN A 60 -7.70 39.29 5.91
CA GLN A 60 -6.74 39.71 6.93
C GLN A 60 -6.36 38.49 7.79
N PRO A 61 -5.07 38.24 8.04
CA PRO A 61 -4.66 37.16 8.92
C PRO A 61 -5.20 37.43 10.34
N THR A 62 -6.05 36.53 10.83
CA THR A 62 -6.41 36.50 12.24
C THR A 62 -5.22 36.00 13.06
N ALA A 63 -5.17 36.33 14.36
CA ALA A 63 -4.04 35.98 15.23
C ALA A 63 -3.67 34.49 15.11
N SER A 64 -2.46 34.23 14.61
CA SER A 64 -1.97 32.91 14.18
C SER A 64 -1.63 31.96 15.31
N ASP A 65 -1.44 32.46 16.52
CA ASP A 65 -0.92 31.68 17.65
C ASP A 65 -1.87 30.53 18.03
N ALA A 66 -3.18 30.77 17.97
CA ALA A 66 -4.19 29.73 18.20
C ALA A 66 -4.20 28.63 17.13
N LEU A 67 -3.74 28.92 15.91
CA LEU A 67 -3.62 27.94 14.82
C LEU A 67 -2.31 27.17 14.90
N ALA A 68 -1.22 27.84 15.26
CA ALA A 68 0.08 27.21 15.49
C ALA A 68 -0.03 26.16 16.62
N GLU A 69 -0.64 26.52 17.75
CA GLU A 69 -0.86 25.57 18.84
C GLU A 69 -1.73 24.37 18.43
N GLN A 70 -2.77 24.60 17.62
CA GLN A 70 -3.61 23.50 17.12
C GLN A 70 -2.83 22.56 16.20
N HIS A 71 -1.99 23.13 15.33
CA HIS A 71 -1.10 22.37 14.48
C HIS A 71 -0.14 21.52 15.33
N ASP A 72 0.50 22.13 16.32
CA ASP A 72 1.47 21.46 17.18
C ASP A 72 0.82 20.33 17.99
N ARG A 73 -0.36 20.58 18.58
CA ARG A 73 -1.16 19.53 19.23
C ARG A 73 -1.46 18.36 18.31
N ARG A 74 -1.79 18.62 17.04
CA ARG A 74 -2.06 17.56 16.05
C ARG A 74 -0.79 16.79 15.69
N VAL A 75 0.32 17.49 15.48
CA VAL A 75 1.61 16.88 15.15
C VAL A 75 2.10 15.99 16.30
N ASP A 76 1.99 16.47 17.54
CA ASP A 76 2.43 15.71 18.71
C ASP A 76 1.54 14.49 18.97
N ALA A 77 0.22 14.63 18.79
CA ALA A 77 -0.69 13.49 18.85
C ALA A 77 -0.34 12.42 17.80
N TYR A 78 -0.04 12.84 16.57
CA TYR A 78 0.36 11.94 15.50
C TYR A 78 1.70 11.24 15.79
N ARG A 79 2.71 11.99 16.27
CA ARG A 79 4.01 11.43 16.67
C ARG A 79 3.85 10.40 17.77
N LYS A 80 3.01 10.68 18.77
CA LYS A 80 2.73 9.75 19.86
C LYS A 80 2.04 8.48 19.36
N ALA A 81 1.06 8.60 18.46
CA ALA A 81 0.38 7.46 17.87
C ALA A 81 1.34 6.57 17.08
N ARG A 82 2.15 7.17 16.20
CA ARG A 82 3.22 6.48 15.45
C ARG A 82 4.21 5.77 16.36
N ALA A 83 4.69 6.45 17.41
CA ALA A 83 5.64 5.85 18.35
C ALA A 83 5.06 4.65 19.12
N ALA A 84 3.74 4.65 19.39
CA ALA A 84 3.06 3.51 20.00
C ALA A 84 2.94 2.34 19.01
N GLU A 85 2.50 2.59 17.78
CA GLU A 85 2.45 1.58 16.71
C GLU A 85 3.83 0.95 16.45
N ASP A 86 4.89 1.77 16.41
CA ASP A 86 6.27 1.31 16.23
C ASP A 86 6.80 0.51 17.45
N ALA A 87 6.30 0.78 18.65
CA ALA A 87 6.63 0.00 19.84
C ALA A 87 5.95 -1.37 19.79
N ASP A 88 4.65 -1.41 19.48
CA ASP A 88 3.88 -2.65 19.37
C ASP A 88 4.42 -3.54 18.24
N TRP A 89 4.81 -2.95 17.11
CA TRP A 89 5.43 -3.68 16.00
C TRP A 89 6.76 -4.29 16.40
N ARG A 90 7.63 -3.55 17.11
CA ARG A 90 8.93 -4.07 17.58
C ARG A 90 8.75 -5.22 18.55
N GLU A 91 7.85 -5.11 19.52
CA GLU A 91 7.58 -6.20 20.47
C GLU A 91 7.13 -7.48 19.75
N GLN A 92 6.19 -7.36 18.81
CA GLN A 92 5.71 -8.50 18.03
C GLN A 92 6.80 -9.08 17.12
N HIS A 93 7.60 -8.23 16.49
CA HIS A 93 8.69 -8.65 15.62
C HIS A 93 9.79 -9.38 16.38
N ASP A 94 10.18 -8.85 17.54
CA ASP A 94 11.20 -9.45 18.40
C ASP A 94 10.73 -10.80 18.94
N ALA A 95 9.46 -10.89 19.38
CA ALA A 95 8.86 -12.14 19.82
C ALA A 95 8.82 -13.19 18.70
N ALA A 96 8.37 -12.80 17.50
CA ALA A 96 8.34 -13.69 16.33
C ALA A 96 9.73 -14.16 15.91
N THR A 97 10.72 -13.28 15.98
CA THR A 97 12.13 -13.61 15.67
C THR A 97 12.69 -14.59 16.68
N ALA A 98 12.50 -14.33 17.98
CA ALA A 98 12.95 -15.22 19.05
C ALA A 98 12.30 -16.61 18.95
N ASP A 99 11.02 -16.68 18.61
CA ASP A 99 10.33 -17.96 18.40
C ASP A 99 10.85 -18.71 17.16
N ALA A 100 11.08 -18.01 16.06
CA ALA A 100 11.66 -18.60 14.86
C ALA A 100 13.06 -19.16 15.11
N GLU A 101 13.91 -18.43 15.85
CA GLU A 101 15.23 -18.88 16.26
C GLU A 101 15.16 -20.08 17.20
N ARG A 102 14.25 -20.07 18.18
CA ARG A 102 14.02 -21.20 19.09
C ARG A 102 13.65 -22.46 18.32
N ILE A 103 12.72 -22.35 17.36
CA ILE A 103 12.29 -23.48 16.51
C ILE A 103 13.46 -23.94 15.64
N ARG A 104 14.18 -23.03 14.99
CA ARG A 104 15.35 -23.35 14.15
C ARG A 104 16.41 -24.11 14.94
N ASN A 105 16.76 -23.63 16.12
CA ASN A 105 17.76 -24.26 16.98
C ASN A 105 17.31 -25.64 17.45
N ALA A 106 16.03 -25.81 17.77
CA ALA A 106 15.47 -27.11 18.12
C ALA A 106 15.53 -28.11 16.94
N ARG A 107 15.26 -27.67 15.69
CA ARG A 107 15.44 -28.51 14.50
C ARG A 107 16.88 -28.99 14.36
N VAL A 108 17.85 -28.08 14.51
CA VAL A 108 19.29 -28.39 14.41
C VAL A 108 19.73 -29.36 15.50
N ARG A 109 19.20 -29.22 16.73
CA ARG A 109 19.52 -30.11 17.85
C ARG A 109 18.76 -31.44 17.85
N GLY A 110 17.84 -31.65 16.91
CA GLY A 110 16.98 -32.84 16.92
C GLY A 110 16.05 -32.89 18.13
N GLU A 111 15.48 -31.74 18.53
CA GLU A 111 14.58 -31.64 19.67
C GLU A 111 13.18 -31.18 19.24
N ALA A 112 12.13 -31.67 19.91
CA ALA A 112 10.79 -31.09 19.77
C ALA A 112 10.67 -29.75 20.50
N ALA A 113 10.02 -28.78 19.86
CA ALA A 113 9.70 -27.48 20.43
C ALA A 113 8.29 -27.02 20.04
N VAL A 114 7.67 -26.19 20.88
CA VAL A 114 6.36 -25.57 20.59
C VAL A 114 6.45 -24.71 19.32
N GLY A 115 5.40 -24.73 18.50
CA GLY A 115 5.35 -24.03 17.21
C GLY A 115 5.96 -24.79 16.03
N MET A 116 6.62 -25.93 16.26
CA MET A 116 7.05 -26.80 15.16
C MET A 116 5.86 -27.37 14.40
N THR A 117 6.03 -27.56 13.10
CA THR A 117 5.07 -28.32 12.28
C THR A 117 5.27 -29.82 12.45
N GLU A 118 4.28 -30.59 12.01
CA GLU A 118 4.38 -32.04 11.87
C GLU A 118 5.61 -32.51 11.06
N ALA A 119 5.91 -31.82 9.96
CA ALA A 119 7.06 -32.12 9.11
C ALA A 119 8.39 -31.86 9.82
N ASP A 120 8.47 -30.75 10.56
CA ASP A 120 9.66 -30.41 11.35
C ASP A 120 9.94 -31.46 12.43
N LEU A 121 8.89 -31.90 13.12
CA LEU A 121 9.00 -32.95 14.12
C LEU A 121 9.53 -34.25 13.51
N ARG A 122 9.00 -34.66 12.36
CA ARG A 122 9.49 -35.87 11.68
C ARG A 122 10.93 -35.71 11.19
N GLY A 123 11.30 -34.53 10.72
CA GLY A 123 12.68 -34.24 10.32
C GLY A 123 13.66 -34.26 11.50
N ALA A 124 13.23 -33.78 12.67
CA ALA A 124 14.07 -33.65 13.85
C ALA A 124 14.14 -34.94 14.70
N LEU A 125 13.02 -35.64 14.89
CA LEU A 125 12.90 -36.79 15.80
C LEU A 125 12.61 -38.12 15.08
N GLY A 126 12.33 -38.08 13.78
CA GLY A 126 11.91 -39.27 13.04
C GLY A 126 10.45 -39.65 13.26
N THR A 127 10.13 -40.92 13.04
CA THR A 127 8.76 -41.44 13.14
C THR A 127 8.38 -41.69 14.61
N PRO A 128 7.23 -41.19 15.10
CA PRO A 128 6.79 -41.45 16.46
C PRO A 128 6.46 -42.93 16.69
N ASP A 129 6.73 -43.44 17.89
CA ASP A 129 6.34 -44.80 18.29
C ASP A 129 4.82 -45.00 18.34
N LYS A 130 4.12 -43.95 18.77
CA LYS A 130 2.66 -43.97 18.96
C LYS A 130 2.08 -42.62 18.60
N THR A 131 1.02 -42.65 17.80
CA THR A 131 0.20 -41.49 17.47
C THR A 131 -1.24 -41.75 17.89
N ARG A 132 -1.85 -40.74 18.53
CA ARG A 132 -3.27 -40.71 18.86
C ARG A 132 -3.87 -39.45 18.29
N THR A 133 -4.90 -39.60 17.47
CA THR A 133 -5.61 -38.47 16.85
C THR A 133 -7.02 -38.38 17.40
N ARG A 134 -7.47 -37.16 17.68
CA ARG A 134 -8.84 -36.84 18.05
C ARG A 134 -9.31 -35.67 17.21
N GLN A 135 -10.42 -35.85 16.52
CA GLN A 135 -11.08 -34.78 15.78
C GLN A 135 -12.27 -34.27 16.58
N SER A 136 -12.43 -32.95 16.64
CA SER A 136 -13.58 -32.29 17.24
C SER A 136 -13.98 -31.07 16.42
N ALA A 137 -15.13 -30.46 16.74
CA ALA A 137 -15.58 -29.22 16.09
C ALA A 137 -14.55 -28.07 16.22
N SER A 138 -13.70 -28.12 17.24
CA SER A 138 -12.63 -27.15 17.51
C SER A 138 -11.31 -27.43 16.78
N GLY A 139 -11.24 -28.44 15.91
CA GLY A 139 -10.04 -28.82 15.18
C GLY A 139 -9.52 -30.22 15.48
N THR A 140 -8.33 -30.53 14.96
CA THR A 140 -7.67 -31.82 15.12
C THR A 140 -6.60 -31.74 16.19
N ARG A 141 -6.68 -32.62 17.19
CA ARG A 141 -5.67 -32.77 18.22
C ARG A 141 -4.96 -34.10 18.07
N GLU A 142 -3.64 -34.06 18.01
CA GLU A 142 -2.81 -35.25 17.95
C GLU A 142 -1.88 -35.34 19.16
N THR A 143 -1.55 -36.55 19.57
CA THR A 143 -0.56 -36.82 20.61
C THR A 143 0.39 -37.89 20.14
N TRP A 144 1.64 -37.51 20.01
CA TRP A 144 2.72 -38.34 19.50
C TRP A 144 3.66 -38.68 20.66
N SER A 145 4.17 -39.91 20.70
CA SER A 145 5.11 -40.37 21.73
C SER A 145 6.36 -40.94 21.09
N TYR A 146 7.51 -40.57 21.64
CA TYR A 146 8.85 -41.02 21.24
C TYR A 146 9.56 -41.60 22.46
N ARG A 147 10.14 -42.78 22.31
CA ARG A 147 11.09 -43.38 23.26
C ARG A 147 12.48 -42.91 22.91
N ASN A 148 13.16 -42.35 23.90
CA ASN A 148 14.55 -41.92 23.78
C ASN A 148 15.46 -43.08 24.23
N ASP A 149 16.71 -43.07 23.77
CA ASP A 149 17.68 -44.14 24.05
C ASP A 149 18.01 -44.28 25.55
N ASP A 150 17.88 -43.19 26.30
CA ASP A 150 18.07 -43.15 27.76
C ASP A 150 16.88 -43.75 28.55
N GLY A 151 15.88 -44.31 27.86
CA GLY A 151 14.67 -44.87 28.47
C GLY A 151 13.65 -43.82 28.93
N SER A 152 13.89 -42.54 28.66
CA SER A 152 12.89 -41.49 28.82
C SER A 152 11.91 -41.47 27.65
N ARG A 153 10.78 -40.79 27.83
CA ARG A 153 9.76 -40.61 26.80
C ARG A 153 9.52 -39.13 26.55
N THR A 154 9.56 -38.74 25.28
CA THR A 154 9.10 -37.43 24.80
C THR A 154 7.68 -37.58 24.27
N THR A 155 6.73 -36.82 24.81
CA THR A 155 5.35 -36.76 24.34
C THR A 155 5.08 -35.37 23.78
N VAL A 156 4.56 -35.30 22.56
CA VAL A 156 4.26 -34.06 21.86
C VAL A 156 2.77 -34.01 21.55
N THR A 157 2.11 -32.89 21.85
CA THR A 157 0.73 -32.63 21.43
C THR A 157 0.74 -31.65 20.28
N LEU A 158 0.05 -32.01 19.19
CA LEU A 158 -0.19 -31.13 18.07
C LEU A 158 -1.65 -30.68 18.10
N GLN A 159 -1.87 -29.42 17.77
CA GLN A 159 -3.17 -28.83 17.50
C GLN A 159 -3.12 -28.34 16.06
N ASP A 160 -3.97 -28.91 15.20
CA ASP A 160 -4.07 -28.57 13.78
C ASP A 160 -2.71 -28.61 13.05
N GLY A 161 -1.92 -29.67 13.32
CA GLY A 161 -0.60 -29.90 12.71
C GLY A 161 0.56 -29.11 13.32
N ILE A 162 0.32 -28.27 14.34
CA ILE A 162 1.33 -27.47 15.02
C ILE A 162 1.53 -27.93 16.46
N VAL A 163 2.77 -28.05 16.91
CA VAL A 163 3.08 -28.41 18.30
C VAL A 163 2.59 -27.35 19.27
N SER A 164 1.64 -27.73 20.12
CA SER A 164 1.12 -26.89 21.20
C SER A 164 1.71 -27.22 22.57
N LYS A 165 2.23 -28.45 22.75
CA LYS A 165 2.84 -28.88 24.02
C LYS A 165 3.90 -29.95 23.81
N VAL A 166 4.99 -29.84 24.56
CA VAL A 166 6.03 -30.88 24.68
C VAL A 166 6.19 -31.27 26.15
N SER A 167 6.29 -32.56 26.43
CA SER A 167 6.53 -33.10 27.77
C SER A 167 7.57 -34.22 27.70
N ARG A 168 8.54 -34.21 28.61
CA ARG A 168 9.52 -35.29 28.76
C ARG A 168 9.31 -35.94 30.12
N SER A 169 9.21 -37.27 30.14
CA SER A 169 9.12 -38.05 31.37
C SER A 169 10.24 -39.08 31.40
N SER A 170 11.05 -39.11 32.45
CA SER A 170 12.00 -40.20 32.69
C SER A 170 11.29 -41.37 33.37
N SER A 171 11.52 -42.60 32.92
CA SER A 171 11.18 -43.76 33.72
C SER A 171 12.18 -43.85 34.88
N ARG A 172 11.78 -43.49 36.10
CA ARG A 172 12.58 -43.82 37.29
C ARG A 172 12.50 -45.34 37.46
N SER A 173 13.56 -46.07 37.15
CA SER A 173 13.70 -47.47 37.57
C SER A 173 13.74 -47.48 39.10
N ARG A 174 12.79 -48.17 39.73
CA ARG A 174 12.88 -48.58 41.13
C ARG A 174 13.76 -49.82 41.24
#